data_AF-A0A925B2W1-F1
#
_entry.id   AF-A0A925B2W1-F1
#
_cell.length_a   1.000
_cell.length_b   1.000
_cell.length_c   1.000
_cell.angle_alpha   90.00
_cell.angle_beta   90.00
_cell.angle_gamma   90.00
#
_symmetry.space_group_name_H-M   'P 1'
#
loop_
_entity.id
_entity.type
_entity.pdbx_description
1 polymer ?
#
loop_
_entity_poly.entity_id
_entity_poly.type
_entity_poly.pdbx_seq_one_letter_code
_entity_poly.pdbx_strand_id
1 'polypeptide(L)'
;QNVRVENNLQYGDLPEFVDFDYVAQVARTNAASLAQLALAPAKPKTVNVLTKALTNDTELKWDANAEKDLNGYEIVWRDTTSPVWTNSLFVGNVTNHAMKNMSKDNYLFGVRAVDKDGNRSPVVFPKPLR
;
A
#
# COMPACT_ATOMS: atom_id res chain seq x y z
N GLN A 1 -9.36 28.39 -22.59
CA GLN A 1 -9.80 27.88 -23.91
C GLN A 1 -11.01 28.66 -24.34
N ASN A 2 -11.16 28.96 -25.64
CA ASN A 2 -12.28 29.74 -26.16
C ASN A 2 -13.29 28.81 -26.85
N VAL A 3 -14.52 28.78 -26.33
CA VAL A 3 -15.67 28.13 -26.97
C VAL A 3 -16.07 28.94 -28.19
N ARG A 4 -16.21 28.30 -29.35
CA ARG A 4 -16.60 28.97 -30.60
C ARG A 4 -17.25 28.00 -31.57
N VAL A 5 -18.05 28.54 -32.49
CA VAL A 5 -18.53 27.83 -33.67
C VAL A 5 -17.79 28.38 -34.89
N GLU A 6 -17.17 27.50 -35.66
CA GLU A 6 -16.42 27.85 -36.87
C GLU A 6 -16.77 26.85 -37.97
N ASN A 7 -17.22 27.33 -39.13
CA ASN A 7 -17.69 26.49 -40.24
C ASN A 7 -18.75 25.44 -39.81
N ASN A 8 -19.70 25.83 -38.96
CA ASN A 8 -20.73 24.95 -38.34
C ASN A 8 -20.19 23.83 -37.44
N LEU A 9 -18.90 23.83 -37.11
CA LEU A 9 -18.31 22.90 -36.15
C LEU A 9 -18.16 23.59 -34.78
N GLN A 10 -18.66 22.93 -33.74
CA GLN A 10 -18.55 23.38 -32.36
C GLN A 10 -17.16 23.02 -31.82
N TYR A 11 -16.41 24.04 -31.37
CA TYR A 11 -15.12 23.90 -30.70
C TYR A 11 -15.22 24.39 -29.25
N GLY A 12 -14.51 23.73 -28.34
CA GLY A 12 -14.48 24.09 -26.93
C GLY A 12 -14.75 22.91 -26.00
N ASP A 13 -14.46 23.10 -24.72
CA ASP A 13 -14.84 22.15 -23.67
C ASP A 13 -16.24 22.56 -23.20
N LEU A 14 -17.26 21.89 -23.71
CA LEU A 14 -18.65 22.13 -23.33
C LEU A 14 -19.20 20.97 -22.49
N PRO A 15 -20.13 21.24 -21.55
CA PRO A 15 -20.81 20.19 -20.79
C PRO A 15 -21.49 19.12 -21.66
N GLU A 16 -21.95 19.47 -22.86
CA GLU A 16 -22.57 18.52 -23.80
C GLU A 16 -21.62 17.41 -24.29
N PHE A 17 -20.30 17.60 -24.15
CA PHE A 17 -19.28 16.60 -24.45
C PHE A 17 -18.74 15.91 -23.18
N VAL A 18 -19.32 16.19 -22.01
CA VAL A 18 -18.95 15.56 -20.74
C VAL A 18 -19.92 14.43 -20.42
N ASP A 19 -19.37 13.23 -20.24
CA ASP A 19 -20.10 12.14 -19.60
C ASP A 19 -20.07 12.33 -18.07
N PHE A 20 -21.13 12.90 -17.52
CA PHE A 20 -21.24 13.19 -16.09
C PHE A 20 -21.29 11.91 -15.24
N ASP A 21 -21.84 10.81 -15.76
CA ASP A 21 -21.89 9.55 -15.03
C ASP A 21 -20.49 8.94 -14.90
N TYR A 22 -19.69 8.99 -15.97
CA TYR A 22 -18.29 8.61 -15.94
C TYR A 22 -17.48 9.49 -14.96
N VAL A 23 -17.61 10.82 -15.05
CA VAL A 23 -16.89 11.74 -14.14
C VAL A 23 -17.28 11.49 -12.68
N ALA A 24 -18.56 11.24 -12.40
CA ALA A 24 -19.01 10.90 -11.06
C ALA A 24 -18.41 9.58 -10.55
N GLN A 25 -18.24 8.57 -11.43
CA GLN A 25 -17.55 7.32 -11.08
C GLN A 25 -16.07 7.55 -10.77
N VAL A 26 -15.36 8.35 -11.58
CA VAL A 26 -13.96 8.72 -11.33
C VAL A 26 -13.83 9.44 -9.99
N ALA A 27 -14.72 10.41 -9.72
CA ALA A 27 -14.73 11.14 -8.45
C ALA A 27 -14.93 10.22 -7.25
N ARG A 28 -15.87 9.27 -7.32
CA ARG A 28 -16.10 8.27 -6.26
C ARG A 28 -14.88 7.39 -6.02
N THR A 29 -14.24 6.91 -7.09
CA THR A 29 -13.03 6.07 -6.99
C THR A 29 -11.86 6.83 -6.32
N ASN A 30 -11.66 8.10 -6.70
CA ASN A 30 -10.65 8.94 -6.08
C ASN A 30 -10.96 9.21 -4.60
N ALA A 31 -12.22 9.51 -4.28
CA ALA A 31 -12.66 9.74 -2.91
C ALA A 31 -12.46 8.50 -2.02
N ALA A 32 -12.82 7.31 -2.51
CA ALA A 32 -12.59 6.05 -1.80
C ALA A 32 -11.10 5.78 -1.54
N SER A 33 -10.25 6.05 -2.53
CA SER A 33 -8.79 5.89 -2.40
C SER A 33 -8.19 6.84 -1.36
N LEU A 34 -8.64 8.10 -1.37
CA LEU A 34 -8.21 9.10 -0.37
C LEU A 34 -8.73 8.77 1.02
N ALA A 35 -9.97 8.29 1.15
CA ALA A 35 -10.54 7.86 2.42
C ALA A 35 -9.72 6.71 3.02
N GLN A 36 -9.33 5.71 2.21
CA GLN A 36 -8.48 4.61 2.67
C GLN A 36 -7.13 5.10 3.22
N LEU A 37 -6.52 6.10 2.58
CA LEU A 37 -5.26 6.70 3.05
C LEU A 37 -5.44 7.54 4.32
N ALA A 38 -6.57 8.25 4.43
CA ALA A 38 -6.86 9.11 5.57
C ALA A 38 -7.23 8.32 6.84
N LEU A 39 -7.90 7.18 6.67
CA LEU A 39 -8.32 6.30 7.76
C LEU A 39 -7.23 5.30 8.18
N ALA A 40 -6.22 5.08 7.34
CA ALA A 40 -5.16 4.12 7.64
C ALA A 40 -4.28 4.57 8.82
N PRO A 41 -3.76 3.61 9.61
CA PRO A 41 -2.72 3.90 10.58
C PRO A 41 -1.45 4.40 9.88
N ALA A 42 -0.57 5.05 10.63
CA ALA A 42 0.73 5.43 10.11
C ALA A 42 1.52 4.20 9.68
N LYS A 43 2.39 4.37 8.70
CA LYS A 43 3.25 3.27 8.26
C LYS A 43 4.26 2.90 9.36
N PRO A 44 4.60 1.60 9.53
CA PRO A 44 5.62 1.17 10.48
C PRO A 44 6.96 1.86 10.19
N LYS A 45 7.72 2.18 11.25
CA LYS A 45 9.04 2.80 11.12
C LYS A 45 10.14 1.75 11.22
N THR A 46 11.31 2.09 10.68
CA THR A 46 12.54 1.29 10.85
C THR A 46 12.34 -0.19 10.52
N VAL A 47 11.61 -0.47 9.44
CA VAL A 47 11.41 -1.83 8.95
C VAL A 47 12.74 -2.34 8.41
N ASN A 48 13.19 -3.46 8.97
CA ASN A 48 14.47 -4.06 8.69
C ASN A 48 14.33 -5.55 8.40
N VAL A 49 15.23 -6.06 7.56
CA VAL A 49 15.49 -7.49 7.40
C VAL A 49 16.85 -7.80 8.02
N LEU A 50 16.90 -8.77 8.94
CA LEU A 50 18.16 -9.17 9.56
C LEU A 50 18.95 -10.03 8.58
N THR A 51 20.18 -9.61 8.26
CA THR A 51 21.04 -10.31 7.28
C THR A 51 22.23 -11.01 7.91
N LYS A 52 22.32 -11.05 9.25
CA LYS A 52 23.43 -11.66 9.98
C LYS A 52 23.44 -13.18 9.92
N ALA A 53 22.26 -13.80 9.93
CA ALA A 53 22.13 -15.25 9.98
C ALA A 53 22.16 -15.83 8.56
N LEU A 54 23.01 -16.83 8.34
CA LEU A 54 23.06 -17.60 7.09
C LEU A 54 21.99 -18.71 7.13
N THR A 55 20.73 -18.31 6.94
CA THR A 55 19.59 -19.24 6.93
C THR A 55 18.64 -18.91 5.77
N ASN A 56 17.76 -19.86 5.45
CA ASN A 56 16.65 -19.63 4.52
C ASN A 56 15.46 -18.92 5.18
N ASP A 57 15.51 -18.62 6.47
CA ASP A 57 14.48 -17.83 7.14
C ASP A 57 14.73 -16.34 6.87
N THR A 58 13.64 -15.59 6.70
CA THR A 58 13.70 -14.12 6.65
C THR A 58 13.12 -13.54 7.93
N GLU A 59 13.97 -12.92 8.73
CA GLU A 59 13.56 -12.24 9.96
C GLU A 59 13.36 -10.75 9.69
N LEU A 60 12.14 -10.28 9.94
CA LEU A 60 11.74 -8.89 9.82
C LEU A 60 11.57 -8.28 11.21
N LYS A 61 12.01 -7.03 11.37
CA LYS A 61 11.86 -6.25 12.60
C LYS A 61 11.46 -4.81 12.26
N TRP A 62 10.59 -4.22 13.07
CA TRP A 62 10.13 -2.84 12.89
C TRP A 62 9.86 -2.17 14.24
N ASP A 63 9.74 -0.85 14.23
CA ASP A 63 9.34 -0.09 15.40
C ASP A 63 7.81 -0.09 15.55
N ALA A 64 7.35 -0.15 16.80
CA ALA A 64 5.93 -0.08 17.11
C ALA A 64 5.33 1.28 16.71
N ASN A 65 4.08 1.23 16.26
CA ASN A 65 3.20 2.36 16.04
C ASN A 65 2.65 2.83 17.41
N ALA A 66 2.32 4.11 17.52
CA ALA A 66 1.86 4.73 18.78
C ALA A 66 0.34 4.91 18.83
N GLU A 67 -0.35 4.63 17.74
CA GLU A 67 -1.79 4.79 17.57
C GLU A 67 -2.57 3.83 18.49
N LYS A 68 -3.61 4.34 19.15
CA LYS A 68 -4.38 3.61 20.18
C LYS A 68 -5.31 2.54 19.60
N ASP A 69 -5.70 2.72 18.36
CA ASP A 69 -6.55 1.86 17.55
C ASP A 69 -5.75 0.87 16.70
N LEU A 70 -4.43 0.79 16.86
CA LEU A 70 -3.62 -0.24 16.23
C LEU A 70 -4.11 -1.64 16.66
N ASN A 71 -4.34 -2.50 15.67
CA ASN A 71 -4.65 -3.91 15.87
C ASN A 71 -3.40 -4.78 15.72
N GLY A 72 -2.52 -4.43 14.78
CA GLY A 72 -1.23 -5.09 14.61
C GLY A 72 -0.61 -4.84 13.25
N TYR A 73 0.13 -5.84 12.77
CA TYR A 73 0.91 -5.75 11.55
C TYR A 73 0.59 -6.87 10.57
N GLU A 74 0.75 -6.56 9.31
CA GLU A 74 0.62 -7.49 8.20
C GLU A 74 1.90 -7.46 7.38
N ILE A 75 2.46 -8.64 7.14
CA ILE A 75 3.59 -8.84 6.24
C ILE A 75 3.01 -9.17 4.88
N VAL A 76 3.46 -8.46 3.85
CA VAL A 76 3.14 -8.75 2.45
C VAL A 76 4.39 -9.23 1.74
N TRP A 77 4.22 -10.12 0.78
CA TRP A 77 5.32 -10.56 -0.07
C TRP A 77 4.89 -10.86 -1.49
N ARG A 78 5.89 -10.91 -2.36
CA ARG A 78 5.76 -11.28 -3.77
C ARG A 78 7.04 -11.90 -4.27
N ASP A 79 6.92 -12.67 -5.35
CA ASP A 79 8.09 -13.09 -6.12
C ASP A 79 8.81 -11.87 -6.70
N THR A 80 10.12 -11.99 -6.90
CA THR A 80 10.96 -10.93 -7.45
C THR A 80 10.53 -10.49 -8.86
N THR A 81 9.81 -11.35 -9.59
CA THR A 81 9.29 -11.12 -10.95
C THR A 81 7.87 -10.53 -10.98
N SER A 82 7.12 -10.59 -9.89
CA SER A 82 5.74 -10.07 -9.86
C SER A 82 5.73 -8.55 -9.67
N PRO A 83 4.98 -7.75 -10.44
CA PRO A 83 4.89 -6.31 -10.20
C PRO A 83 3.97 -5.94 -9.02
N VAL A 84 3.20 -6.89 -8.49
CA VAL A 84 2.19 -6.66 -7.45
C VAL A 84 2.41 -7.56 -6.23
N TRP A 85 1.96 -7.10 -5.06
CA TRP A 85 1.87 -7.95 -3.87
C TRP A 85 0.87 -9.07 -4.13
N THR A 86 1.31 -10.32 -3.98
CA THR A 86 0.48 -11.50 -4.27
C THR A 86 0.04 -12.23 -3.01
N ASN A 87 0.71 -11.98 -1.88
CA ASN A 87 0.45 -12.67 -0.64
C ASN A 87 0.53 -11.73 0.57
N SER A 88 -0.13 -12.13 1.65
CA SER A 88 -0.13 -11.40 2.93
C SER A 88 -0.33 -12.34 4.12
N LEU A 89 0.21 -11.95 5.27
CA LEU A 89 0.08 -12.66 6.55
C LEU A 89 -0.06 -11.62 7.68
N PHE A 90 -1.20 -11.65 8.37
CA PHE A 90 -1.39 -10.87 9.59
C PHE A 90 -0.66 -11.55 10.75
N VAL A 91 0.19 -10.80 11.45
CA VAL A 91 1.06 -11.32 12.52
C VAL A 91 0.70 -10.78 13.91
N GLY A 92 -0.37 -10.00 14.01
CA GLY A 92 -0.81 -9.39 15.27
C GLY A 92 0.08 -8.22 15.70
N ASN A 93 -0.07 -7.79 16.95
CA ASN A 93 0.67 -6.67 17.51
C ASN A 93 2.06 -7.08 18.02
N VAL A 94 2.92 -7.47 17.09
CA VAL A 94 4.34 -7.80 17.33
C VAL A 94 5.25 -6.83 16.58
N THR A 95 6.52 -6.76 16.96
CA THR A 95 7.53 -5.90 16.32
C THR A 95 8.62 -6.68 15.60
N ASN A 96 8.51 -8.01 15.59
CA ASN A 96 9.39 -8.90 14.87
C ASN A 96 8.63 -10.16 14.43
N HIS A 97 9.05 -10.75 13.33
CA HIS A 97 8.53 -12.03 12.85
C HIS A 97 9.53 -12.70 11.91
N ALA A 98 9.61 -14.03 11.97
CA ALA A 98 10.45 -14.83 11.09
C ALA A 98 9.59 -15.62 10.08
N MET A 99 9.75 -15.32 8.80
CA MET A 99 9.16 -16.08 7.69
C MET A 99 9.97 -17.36 7.50
N LYS A 100 9.44 -18.48 8.01
CA LYS A 100 10.12 -19.78 8.02
C LYS A 100 10.27 -20.36 6.63
N ASN A 101 11.48 -20.83 6.30
CA ASN A 101 11.84 -21.40 5.01
C ASN A 101 11.59 -20.48 3.80
N MET A 102 11.52 -19.16 4.01
CA MET A 102 11.31 -18.19 2.95
C MET A 102 12.52 -17.25 2.86
N SER A 103 13.36 -17.46 1.85
CA SER A 103 14.57 -16.66 1.67
C SER A 103 14.24 -15.27 1.10
N LYS A 104 14.85 -14.25 1.69
CA LYS A 104 14.91 -12.85 1.23
C LYS A 104 15.48 -12.68 -0.19
N ASP A 105 16.16 -13.70 -0.70
CA ASP A 105 16.73 -13.68 -2.04
C ASP A 105 15.71 -14.13 -3.11
N ASN A 106 14.66 -14.85 -2.68
CA ASN A 106 13.60 -15.37 -3.57
C ASN A 106 12.35 -14.46 -3.59
N TYR A 107 12.14 -13.70 -2.51
CA TYR A 107 10.95 -12.88 -2.33
C TYR A 107 11.29 -11.45 -1.97
N LEU A 108 10.41 -10.53 -2.38
CA LEU A 108 10.37 -9.20 -1.83
C LEU A 108 9.32 -9.15 -0.72
N PHE A 109 9.72 -8.60 0.42
CA PHE A 109 8.87 -8.45 1.60
C PHE A 109 8.53 -6.99 1.85
N GLY A 110 7.43 -6.77 2.56
CA GLY A 110 7.05 -5.47 3.09
C GLY A 110 6.20 -5.64 4.35
N VAL A 111 6.17 -4.61 5.18
CA VAL A 111 5.36 -4.59 6.40
C VAL A 111 4.42 -3.38 6.36
N ARG A 112 3.17 -3.58 6.77
CA ARG A 112 2.19 -2.50 6.97
C ARG A 112 1.46 -2.66 8.29
N ALA A 113 0.99 -1.54 8.84
CA ALA A 113 0.16 -1.51 10.03
C ALA A 113 -1.32 -1.74 9.66
N VAL A 114 -2.07 -2.34 10.58
CA VAL A 114 -3.50 -2.57 10.48
C VAL A 114 -4.16 -2.06 11.76
N ASP A 115 -5.20 -1.25 11.64
CA ASP A 115 -6.00 -0.79 12.77
C ASP A 115 -7.13 -1.77 13.12
N LYS A 116 -7.91 -1.45 14.15
CA LYS A 116 -9.05 -2.26 14.63
C LYS A 116 -10.22 -2.30 13.66
N ASP A 117 -10.33 -1.31 12.79
CA ASP A 117 -11.37 -1.22 11.75
C ASP A 117 -10.96 -1.93 10.44
N GLY A 118 -9.71 -2.41 10.37
CA GLY A 118 -9.17 -3.14 9.23
C GLY A 118 -8.51 -2.26 8.16
N ASN A 119 -8.34 -0.96 8.41
CA ASN A 119 -7.60 -0.08 7.52
C ASN A 119 -6.11 -0.39 7.56
N ARG A 120 -5.47 -0.27 6.40
CA ARG A 120 -4.09 -0.68 6.21
C ARG A 120 -3.23 0.51 5.80
N SER A 121 -2.10 0.67 6.48
CA SER A 121 -1.10 1.64 6.07
C SER A 121 -0.52 1.30 4.69
N PRO A 122 0.12 2.27 4.00
CA PRO A 122 1.05 1.94 2.94
C PRO A 122 2.12 0.95 3.40
N VAL A 123 2.57 0.11 2.47
CA VAL A 123 3.61 -0.89 2.71
C VAL A 123 4.98 -0.21 2.81
N VAL A 124 5.80 -0.66 3.76
CA VAL A 124 7.20 -0.25 3.91
C VAL A 124 8.11 -1.42 3.55
N PHE A 125 9.00 -1.19 2.59
CA PHE A 125 10.06 -2.15 2.26
C PHE A 125 11.12 -2.18 3.36
N PRO A 126 11.59 -3.37 3.76
CA PRO A 126 12.64 -3.50 4.76
C PRO A 126 13.99 -3.01 4.22
N LYS A 127 14.80 -2.45 5.10
CA LYS A 127 16.23 -2.19 4.84
C LYS A 127 17.09 -3.29 5.47
N PRO A 128 18.26 -3.62 4.90
CA PRO A 128 19.17 -4.57 5.54
C PRO A 128 19.65 -4.05 6.90
N LEU A 129 19.51 -4.87 7.94
CA LEU A 129 20.14 -4.66 9.24
C LEU A 129 21.24 -5.71 9.41
N ARG A 130 22.47 -5.21 9.41
CA ARG A 130 23.70 -6.00 9.56
C ARG A 130 24.07 -6.23 10.99
#